data_AF-A0A2G5VJW0-F1
#
_entry.id   AF-A0A2G5VJW0-F1
#
_cell.length_a   1.000
_cell.length_b   1.000
_cell.length_c   1.000
_cell.angle_alpha   90.00
_cell.angle_beta   90.00
_cell.angle_gamma   90.00
#
_symmetry.space_group_name_H-M   'P 1'
#
loop_
_entity.id
_entity.type
_entity.pdbx_description
1 polymer ?
#
loop_
_entity_poly.entity_id
_entity_poly.type
_entity_poly.pdbx_seq_one_letter_code
_entity_poly.pdbx_strand_id
1 'polypeptide(L)'
;MVQEKELNNTQFLSLWKNSENISKLESHAVNRGLVTAARDAPNDSSSRSTLWQNLSSMSSADQAHLMSRLSSTWPFQQERRALTWPVHAGLLANCVTSSLIATRINSEMFLYDAKAKFFDSIRKCPKSPFVFGVYSSGVTYFMLYQIIVTPKVFNELTPCPSCLIINSLAIGLATGIALPMLATPYLAHYVLINRESAVGKAKSLPVVNNLLEFLTLGWEGSKPARSVMATCAAIQMVVSFGAMYAMLWGRERMFSTLELDSDLARRLVAEAQTSTSLKQKILDFLRRIPLINGAIPESPENERVI
;
A
#
# COMPACT_ATOMS: atom_id res chain seq x y z
N MET A 1 -16.64 6.50 -53.40
CA MET A 1 -17.68 7.32 -52.75
C MET A 1 -18.57 6.56 -51.76
N VAL A 2 -18.91 5.27 -51.96
CA VAL A 2 -19.75 4.53 -50.99
C VAL A 2 -18.97 4.08 -49.75
N GLN A 3 -17.72 3.65 -49.91
CA GLN A 3 -16.87 3.14 -48.82
C GLN A 3 -16.44 4.22 -47.80
N GLU A 4 -16.29 5.46 -48.25
CA GLU A 4 -15.92 6.62 -47.42
C GLU A 4 -17.09 7.11 -46.56
N LYS A 5 -18.32 6.88 -47.03
CA LYS A 5 -19.56 7.25 -46.34
C LYS A 5 -19.88 6.29 -45.19
N GLU A 6 -19.57 5.00 -45.35
CA GLU A 6 -19.69 4.00 -44.28
C GLU A 6 -18.62 4.17 -43.19
N LEU A 7 -17.38 4.54 -43.57
CA LEU A 7 -16.32 4.84 -42.62
C LEU A 7 -16.67 6.06 -41.74
N ASN A 8 -17.21 7.12 -42.34
CA ASN A 8 -17.67 8.30 -41.61
C ASN A 8 -18.88 8.03 -40.71
N ASN A 9 -19.82 7.19 -41.14
CA ASN A 9 -20.98 6.82 -40.31
C ASN A 9 -20.57 5.96 -39.11
N THR A 10 -19.65 5.00 -39.28
CA THR A 10 -19.14 4.20 -38.16
C THR A 10 -18.32 5.04 -37.19
N GLN A 11 -17.53 5.99 -37.70
CA GLN A 11 -16.81 6.96 -36.88
C GLN A 11 -17.78 7.87 -36.12
N PHE A 12 -18.82 8.41 -36.78
CA PHE A 12 -19.84 9.24 -36.13
C PHE A 12 -20.62 8.48 -35.06
N LEU A 13 -21.03 7.23 -35.33
CA LEU A 13 -21.69 6.37 -34.35
C LEU A 13 -20.79 6.08 -33.15
N SER A 14 -19.48 5.86 -33.38
CA SER A 14 -18.52 5.66 -32.30
C SER A 14 -18.30 6.94 -31.48
N LEU A 15 -18.27 8.12 -32.11
CA LEU A 15 -18.17 9.42 -31.46
C LEU A 15 -19.43 9.74 -30.65
N TRP A 16 -20.61 9.48 -31.21
CA TRP A 16 -21.89 9.68 -30.54
C TRP A 16 -22.05 8.75 -29.33
N LYS A 17 -21.74 7.46 -29.50
CA LYS A 17 -21.77 6.48 -28.40
C LYS A 17 -20.75 6.81 -27.31
N ASN A 18 -19.56 7.31 -27.69
CA ASN A 18 -18.59 7.82 -26.73
C ASN A 18 -19.09 9.06 -26.01
N SER A 19 -19.78 9.98 -26.70
CA SER A 19 -20.35 11.19 -26.08
C SER A 19 -21.47 10.88 -25.08
N GLU A 20 -22.31 9.89 -25.37
CA GLU A 20 -23.38 9.44 -24.48
C GLU A 20 -22.83 8.70 -23.25
N ASN A 21 -21.76 7.91 -23.43
CA ASN A 21 -21.07 7.29 -22.30
C ASN A 21 -20.41 8.35 -21.41
N ILE A 22 -19.77 9.36 -22.00
CA ILE A 22 -19.14 10.46 -21.26
C ILE A 22 -20.18 11.27 -20.47
N SER A 23 -21.35 11.57 -21.05
CA SER A 23 -22.41 12.29 -20.32
C SER A 23 -23.01 11.47 -19.17
N LYS A 24 -23.13 10.14 -19.34
CA LYS A 24 -23.50 9.23 -18.24
C LYS A 24 -22.44 9.23 -17.12
N LEU A 25 -21.15 9.16 -17.48
CA LEU A 25 -20.04 9.27 -16.53
C LEU A 25 -20.03 10.62 -15.79
N GLU A 26 -20.31 11.72 -16.49
CA GLU A 26 -20.40 13.10 -15.95
C GLU A 26 -21.53 13.24 -14.92
N SER A 27 -22.66 12.56 -15.14
CA SER A 27 -23.79 12.58 -14.20
C SER A 27 -23.48 11.91 -12.84
N HIS A 28 -22.57 10.93 -12.84
CA HIS A 28 -22.15 10.14 -11.67
C HIS A 28 -20.80 10.58 -11.06
N ALA A 29 -20.13 11.55 -11.66
CA ALA A 29 -18.83 12.03 -11.22
C ALA A 29 -18.95 12.89 -9.94
N VAL A 30 -18.07 12.62 -8.97
CA VAL A 30 -18.00 13.36 -7.70
C VAL A 30 -17.61 14.83 -7.90
N ASN A 31 -16.84 15.15 -8.94
CA ASN A 31 -16.43 16.52 -9.28
C ASN A 31 -16.83 16.88 -10.71
N ARG A 32 -18.12 17.25 -10.90
CA ARG A 32 -18.69 17.65 -12.19
C ARG A 32 -17.88 18.75 -12.90
N GLY A 33 -17.34 19.71 -12.13
CA GLY A 33 -16.51 20.80 -12.65
C GLY A 33 -15.20 20.37 -13.32
N LEU A 34 -14.63 19.23 -12.90
CA LEU A 34 -13.40 18.69 -13.49
C LEU A 34 -13.69 18.05 -14.86
N VAL A 35 -14.88 17.46 -15.02
CA VAL A 35 -15.32 16.79 -16.25
C VAL A 35 -15.75 17.81 -17.30
N THR A 36 -16.44 18.89 -16.92
CA THR A 36 -16.78 20.00 -17.82
C THR A 36 -15.55 20.79 -18.26
N ALA A 37 -14.64 21.13 -17.34
CA ALA A 37 -13.39 21.83 -17.70
C ALA A 37 -12.45 20.96 -18.57
N ALA A 38 -12.55 19.63 -18.44
CA ALA A 38 -11.92 18.69 -19.36
C ALA A 38 -12.58 18.72 -20.75
N ARG A 39 -13.92 18.72 -20.83
CA ARG A 39 -14.69 18.70 -22.08
C ARG A 39 -14.48 19.93 -22.96
N ASP A 40 -14.36 21.11 -22.36
CA ASP A 40 -14.33 22.40 -23.08
C ASP A 40 -12.93 22.87 -23.48
N ALA A 41 -11.89 22.05 -23.24
CA ALA A 41 -10.52 22.49 -23.43
C ALA A 41 -10.01 22.34 -24.88
N PRO A 42 -9.40 23.38 -25.46
CA PRO A 42 -8.86 23.36 -26.83
C PRO A 42 -7.67 22.40 -26.96
N ASN A 43 -7.53 21.80 -28.14
CA ASN A 43 -6.48 20.83 -28.50
C ASN A 43 -5.13 21.51 -28.80
N ASP A 44 -4.64 22.37 -27.90
CA ASP A 44 -3.34 23.04 -28.07
C ASP A 44 -2.23 22.30 -27.33
N SER A 45 -1.35 21.65 -28.09
CA SER A 45 -0.22 20.85 -27.62
C SER A 45 0.91 21.64 -26.93
N SER A 46 0.88 22.99 -26.98
CA SER A 46 1.91 23.86 -26.40
C SER A 46 1.54 24.44 -25.04
N SER A 47 0.29 24.28 -24.61
CA SER A 47 -0.17 24.72 -23.29
C SER A 47 -0.23 23.51 -22.35
N ARG A 48 0.30 23.65 -21.12
CA ARG A 48 0.20 22.61 -20.09
C ARG A 48 -1.27 22.18 -20.03
N SER A 49 -1.56 20.92 -20.34
CA SER A 49 -2.94 20.49 -20.62
C SER A 49 -3.88 20.97 -19.51
N THR A 50 -5.07 21.45 -19.85
CA THR A 50 -6.04 21.96 -18.86
C THR A 50 -6.33 20.97 -17.73
N LEU A 51 -6.12 19.67 -18.00
CA LEU A 51 -6.13 18.61 -17.01
C LEU A 51 -5.06 18.82 -15.91
N TRP A 52 -3.83 19.18 -16.29
CA TRP A 52 -2.78 19.56 -15.34
C TRP A 52 -3.08 20.85 -14.61
N GLN A 53 -3.69 21.85 -15.28
CA GLN A 53 -4.12 23.08 -14.59
C GLN A 53 -5.18 22.77 -13.52
N ASN A 54 -6.16 21.93 -13.86
CA ASN A 54 -7.18 21.48 -12.93
C ASN A 54 -6.60 20.58 -11.82
N LEU A 55 -5.68 19.65 -12.13
CA LEU A 55 -5.00 18.83 -11.12
C LEU A 55 -4.17 19.68 -10.16
N SER A 56 -3.46 20.70 -10.67
CA SER A 56 -2.69 21.63 -9.83
C SER A 56 -3.55 22.56 -8.98
N SER A 57 -4.83 22.71 -9.34
CA SER A 57 -5.81 23.46 -8.55
C SER A 57 -6.47 22.62 -7.44
N MET A 58 -6.31 21.29 -7.48
CA MET A 58 -6.82 20.39 -6.44
C MET A 58 -5.91 20.35 -5.21
N SER A 59 -6.46 20.00 -4.05
CA SER A 59 -5.65 19.70 -2.87
C SER A 59 -4.74 18.50 -3.14
N SER A 60 -3.53 18.49 -2.57
CA SER A 60 -2.55 17.42 -2.78
C SER A 60 -3.05 16.05 -2.31
N ALA A 61 -3.96 16.02 -1.33
CA ALA A 61 -4.61 14.80 -0.85
C ALA A 61 -5.65 14.27 -1.85
N ASP A 62 -6.47 15.15 -2.42
CA ASP A 62 -7.48 14.79 -3.42
C ASP A 62 -6.84 14.38 -4.74
N GLN A 63 -5.76 15.06 -5.13
CA GLN A 63 -4.94 14.69 -6.28
C GLN A 63 -4.35 13.29 -6.12
N ALA A 64 -3.71 13.00 -4.98
CA ALA A 64 -3.13 11.68 -4.72
C ALA A 64 -4.20 10.58 -4.70
N HIS A 65 -5.40 10.88 -4.19
CA HIS A 65 -6.52 9.95 -4.19
C HIS A 65 -7.08 9.70 -5.60
N LEU A 66 -7.22 10.73 -6.43
CA LEU A 66 -7.67 10.61 -7.82
C LEU A 66 -6.64 9.84 -8.67
N MET A 67 -5.35 10.15 -8.52
CA MET A 67 -4.26 9.44 -9.20
C MET A 67 -4.12 7.98 -8.72
N SER A 68 -4.38 7.70 -7.45
CA SER A 68 -4.46 6.33 -6.95
C SER A 68 -5.63 5.55 -7.56
N ARG A 69 -6.76 6.18 -7.86
CA ARG A 69 -7.87 5.52 -8.58
C ARG A 69 -7.53 5.31 -10.04
N LEU A 70 -6.97 6.33 -10.69
CA LEU A 70 -6.54 6.31 -12.07
C LEU A 70 -5.53 5.17 -12.33
N SER A 71 -4.54 5.01 -11.45
CA SER A 71 -3.57 3.91 -11.55
C SER A 71 -4.22 2.53 -11.42
N SER A 72 -5.32 2.39 -10.67
CA SER A 72 -6.04 1.13 -10.52
C SER A 72 -6.88 0.75 -11.74
N THR A 73 -7.45 1.74 -12.44
CA THR A 73 -8.24 1.56 -13.67
C THR A 73 -7.40 1.69 -14.94
N TRP A 74 -6.07 1.82 -14.81
CA TRP A 74 -5.18 2.08 -15.93
C TRP A 74 -5.26 0.99 -17.01
N PRO A 75 -5.38 1.35 -18.30
CA PRO A 75 -5.61 0.39 -19.39
C PRO A 75 -4.37 -0.44 -19.71
N PHE A 76 -3.17 0.14 -19.57
CA PHE A 76 -1.92 -0.56 -19.86
C PHE A 76 -1.52 -1.49 -18.71
N GLN A 77 -1.58 -2.80 -18.95
CA GLN A 77 -1.38 -3.81 -17.90
C GLN A 77 0.01 -3.78 -17.27
N GLN A 78 1.06 -3.48 -18.04
CA GLN A 78 2.44 -3.46 -17.54
C GLN A 78 2.68 -2.27 -16.61
N GLU A 79 2.21 -1.08 -17.00
CA GLU A 79 2.29 0.15 -16.19
C GLU A 79 1.43 0.04 -14.93
N ARG A 80 0.23 -0.53 -15.05
CA ARG A 80 -0.63 -0.82 -13.91
C ARG A 80 0.05 -1.76 -12.92
N ARG A 81 0.64 -2.86 -13.40
CA ARG A 81 1.40 -3.79 -12.55
C ARG A 81 2.59 -3.09 -11.90
N ALA A 82 3.31 -2.23 -12.62
CA ALA A 82 4.43 -1.48 -12.09
C ALA A 82 4.02 -0.52 -10.95
N LEU A 83 2.79 -0.01 -10.96
CA LEU A 83 2.25 0.86 -9.92
C LEU A 83 1.68 0.08 -8.71
N THR A 84 1.07 -1.10 -8.91
CA THR A 84 0.40 -1.85 -7.83
C THR A 84 1.29 -2.93 -7.18
N TRP A 85 2.14 -3.59 -7.97
CA TRP A 85 2.97 -4.71 -7.50
C TRP A 85 4.04 -4.35 -6.45
N PRO A 86 4.65 -3.14 -6.46
CA PRO A 86 5.63 -2.72 -5.44
C PRO A 86 5.16 -2.91 -3.99
N VAL A 87 3.90 -2.58 -3.71
CA VAL A 87 3.30 -2.75 -2.37
C VAL A 87 3.27 -4.22 -1.96
N HIS A 88 2.86 -5.09 -2.89
CA HIS A 88 2.76 -6.53 -2.65
C HIS A 88 4.13 -7.19 -2.53
N ALA A 89 5.09 -6.78 -3.36
CA ALA A 89 6.46 -7.26 -3.30
C ALA A 89 7.10 -6.95 -1.94
N GLY A 90 6.94 -5.72 -1.45
CA GLY A 90 7.41 -5.33 -0.13
C GLY A 90 6.70 -6.05 1.02
N LEU A 91 5.39 -6.26 0.91
CA LEU A 91 4.63 -7.05 1.89
C LEU A 91 5.15 -8.49 1.98
N LEU A 92 5.35 -9.14 0.83
CA LEU A 92 5.89 -10.50 0.76
C LEU A 92 7.31 -10.58 1.33
N ALA A 93 8.17 -9.61 1.01
CA ALA A 93 9.52 -9.54 1.57
C ALA A 93 9.50 -9.44 3.09
N ASN A 94 8.62 -8.59 3.65
CA ASN A 94 8.46 -8.47 5.11
C ASN A 94 7.93 -9.73 5.75
N CYS A 95 6.98 -10.43 5.11
CA CYS A 95 6.52 -11.72 5.60
C CYS A 95 7.68 -12.73 5.64
N VAL A 96 8.52 -12.79 4.61
CA VAL A 96 9.66 -13.71 4.54
C VAL A 96 10.71 -13.34 5.59
N THR A 97 11.13 -12.09 5.70
CA THR A 97 12.18 -11.69 6.67
C THR A 97 11.69 -11.84 8.10
N SER A 98 10.44 -11.48 8.40
CA SER A 98 9.84 -11.68 9.72
C SER A 98 9.74 -13.15 10.08
N SER A 99 9.37 -14.01 9.12
CA SER A 99 9.30 -15.46 9.32
C SER A 99 10.67 -16.04 9.67
N LEU A 100 11.72 -15.62 8.95
CA LEU A 100 13.09 -16.08 9.20
C LEU A 100 13.61 -15.64 10.57
N ILE A 101 13.38 -14.38 10.95
CA ILE A 101 13.75 -13.84 12.26
C ILE A 101 12.98 -14.57 13.38
N ALA A 102 11.67 -14.70 13.24
CA ALA A 102 10.83 -15.35 14.24
C ALA A 102 11.21 -16.82 14.43
N THR A 103 11.61 -17.51 13.36
CA THR A 103 12.08 -18.90 13.43
C THR A 103 13.30 -19.05 14.33
N ARG A 104 14.30 -18.17 14.18
CA ARG A 104 15.54 -18.19 14.96
C ARG A 104 15.32 -17.84 16.42
N ILE A 105 14.47 -16.85 16.68
CA ILE A 105 14.14 -16.42 18.04
C ILE A 105 13.34 -17.51 18.76
N ASN A 106 12.32 -18.08 18.11
CA ASN A 106 11.52 -19.14 18.70
C ASN A 106 12.32 -20.42 18.94
N SER A 107 13.19 -20.82 18.01
CA SER A 107 13.98 -22.04 18.20
C SER A 107 14.98 -21.90 19.34
N GLU A 108 15.56 -20.72 19.56
CA GLU A 108 16.38 -20.47 20.74
C GLU A 108 15.55 -20.46 22.03
N MET A 109 14.46 -19.69 22.09
CA MET A 109 13.70 -19.53 23.35
C MET A 109 12.95 -20.80 23.78
N PHE A 110 12.51 -21.64 22.85
CA PHE A 110 11.73 -22.86 23.18
C PHE A 110 12.52 -24.16 23.09
N LEU A 111 13.50 -24.25 22.18
CA LEU A 111 14.26 -25.49 21.95
C LEU A 111 15.73 -25.38 22.39
N TYR A 112 16.20 -24.20 22.80
CA TYR A 112 17.61 -23.91 23.07
C TYR A 112 18.53 -24.28 21.90
N ASP A 113 18.00 -24.23 20.68
CA ASP A 113 18.74 -24.53 19.44
C ASP A 113 18.47 -23.45 18.39
N ALA A 114 19.32 -22.42 18.36
CA ALA A 114 19.32 -21.38 17.33
C ALA A 114 19.50 -21.91 15.90
N LYS A 115 20.05 -23.13 15.72
CA LYS A 115 20.38 -23.69 14.38
C LYS A 115 19.26 -24.56 13.80
N ALA A 116 18.15 -24.76 14.51
CA ALA A 116 17.02 -25.54 14.02
C ALA A 116 16.56 -25.09 12.62
N LYS A 117 16.21 -26.07 11.77
CA LYS A 117 15.67 -25.80 10.44
C LYS A 117 14.29 -25.14 10.54
N PHE A 118 13.93 -24.35 9.53
CA PHE A 118 12.66 -23.59 9.49
C PHE A 118 11.43 -24.46 9.77
N PHE A 119 11.29 -25.57 9.05
CA PHE A 119 10.14 -26.48 9.21
C PHE A 119 10.13 -27.21 10.55
N ASP A 120 11.31 -27.56 11.07
CA ASP A 120 11.43 -28.23 12.38
C ASP A 120 11.03 -27.28 13.52
N SER A 121 11.39 -26.00 13.40
CA SER A 121 10.97 -24.94 14.33
C SER A 121 9.46 -24.72 14.29
N ILE A 122 8.85 -24.60 13.09
CA ILE A 122 7.39 -24.42 12.97
C ILE A 122 6.59 -25.59 13.55
N ARG A 123 7.12 -26.82 13.44
CA ARG A 123 6.44 -28.02 13.94
C ARG A 123 6.54 -28.16 15.46
N LYS A 124 7.68 -27.77 16.06
CA LYS A 124 7.98 -28.01 17.48
C LYS A 124 7.70 -26.80 18.38
N CYS A 125 7.78 -25.58 17.86
CA CYS A 125 7.54 -24.34 18.59
C CYS A 125 6.06 -23.93 18.55
N PRO A 126 5.58 -23.14 19.52
CA PRO A 126 4.23 -22.55 19.44
C PRO A 126 4.10 -21.64 18.21
N LYS A 127 2.96 -21.73 17.53
CA LYS A 127 2.70 -20.98 16.29
C LYS A 127 2.42 -19.49 16.52
N SER A 128 2.05 -19.08 17.73
CA SER A 128 1.58 -17.71 17.99
C SER A 128 2.65 -16.65 17.68
N PRO A 129 3.92 -16.75 18.14
CA PRO A 129 4.93 -15.72 17.86
C PRO A 129 5.27 -15.61 16.37
N PHE A 130 5.15 -16.72 15.64
CA PHE A 130 5.33 -16.73 14.20
C PHE A 130 4.23 -15.96 13.48
N VAL A 131 2.96 -16.28 13.77
CA VAL A 131 1.80 -15.66 13.10
C VAL A 131 1.70 -14.17 13.47
N PHE A 132 1.86 -13.83 14.75
CA PHE A 132 1.82 -12.45 15.20
C PHE A 132 2.99 -11.62 14.64
N GLY A 133 4.20 -12.17 14.58
CA GLY A 133 5.36 -11.50 13.98
C GLY A 133 5.15 -11.16 12.50
N VAL A 134 4.67 -12.13 11.71
CA VAL A 134 4.38 -11.93 10.29
C VAL A 134 3.22 -10.93 10.08
N TYR A 135 2.15 -11.07 10.85
CA TYR A 135 0.97 -10.22 10.73
C TYR A 135 1.26 -8.77 11.10
N SER A 136 1.89 -8.54 12.26
CA SER A 136 2.26 -7.20 12.71
C SER A 136 3.21 -6.50 11.74
N SER A 137 4.27 -7.19 11.29
CA SER A 137 5.18 -6.65 10.29
C SER A 137 4.48 -6.27 8.99
N GLY A 138 3.62 -7.15 8.46
CA GLY A 138 2.89 -6.89 7.22
C GLY A 138 1.92 -5.71 7.32
N VAL A 139 1.13 -5.64 8.40
CA VAL A 139 0.18 -4.55 8.62
C VAL A 139 0.91 -3.22 8.82
N THR A 140 1.96 -3.18 9.65
CA THR A 140 2.73 -1.94 9.87
C THR A 140 3.42 -1.48 8.59
N TYR A 141 3.96 -2.40 7.77
CA TYR A 141 4.51 -2.04 6.47
C TYR A 141 3.47 -1.41 5.56
N PHE A 142 2.31 -2.05 5.41
CA PHE A 142 1.24 -1.54 4.55
C PHE A 142 0.81 -0.14 4.99
N MET A 143 0.61 0.08 6.30
CA MET A 143 0.22 1.38 6.82
C MET A 143 1.28 2.46 6.59
N LEU A 144 2.55 2.19 6.91
CA LEU A 144 3.62 3.16 6.70
C LEU A 144 3.84 3.46 5.23
N TYR A 145 3.73 2.46 4.35
CA TYR A 145 3.82 2.65 2.91
C TYR A 145 2.68 3.54 2.38
N GLN A 146 1.46 3.31 2.85
CA GLN A 146 0.29 4.11 2.47
C GLN A 146 0.36 5.55 2.96
N ILE A 147 0.96 5.80 4.13
CA ILE A 147 1.08 7.14 4.71
C ILE A 147 2.27 7.92 4.12
N ILE A 148 3.41 7.26 3.88
CA ILE A 148 4.67 7.96 3.57
C ILE A 148 5.00 7.92 2.08
N VAL A 149 4.79 6.79 1.41
CA VAL A 149 5.24 6.58 0.02
C VAL A 149 4.13 6.95 -0.96
N THR A 150 2.95 6.37 -0.80
CA THR A 150 1.80 6.53 -1.72
C THR A 150 1.47 8.00 -2.04
N PRO A 151 1.27 8.91 -1.07
CA PRO A 151 0.95 10.29 -1.38
C PRO A 151 2.11 11.01 -2.09
N LYS A 152 3.37 10.67 -1.83
CA LYS A 152 4.52 11.31 -2.48
C LYS A 152 4.70 10.88 -3.94
N VAL A 153 4.32 9.64 -4.28
CA VAL A 153 4.40 9.14 -5.66
C VAL A 153 3.31 9.75 -6.54
N PHE A 154 2.10 9.89 -6.00
CA PHE A 154 0.92 10.34 -6.74
C PHE A 154 0.70 11.86 -6.73
N ASN A 155 1.52 12.61 -6.01
CA ASN A 155 1.50 14.07 -6.06
C ASN A 155 2.15 14.58 -7.36
N GLU A 156 1.72 15.76 -7.81
CA GLU A 156 2.21 16.41 -9.03
C GLU A 156 3.71 16.69 -8.99
N LEU A 157 4.18 17.13 -7.82
CA LEU A 157 5.56 17.49 -7.59
C LEU A 157 6.44 16.29 -7.89
N THR A 158 7.49 16.49 -8.69
CA THR A 158 8.50 15.47 -8.96
C THR A 158 9.17 15.08 -7.64
N PRO A 159 8.89 13.88 -7.09
CA PRO A 159 9.52 13.47 -5.85
C PRO A 159 10.99 13.22 -6.14
N CYS A 160 11.85 13.60 -5.19
CA CYS A 160 13.26 13.24 -5.26
C CYS A 160 13.37 11.69 -5.24
N PRO A 161 13.86 11.05 -6.31
CA PRO A 161 13.85 9.59 -6.43
C PRO A 161 14.72 8.94 -5.35
N SER A 162 15.84 9.57 -4.98
CA SER A 162 16.71 9.10 -3.88
C SER A 162 16.00 9.17 -2.52
N CYS A 163 15.27 10.24 -2.23
CA CYS A 163 14.49 10.35 -0.98
C CYS A 163 13.38 9.30 -0.90
N LEU A 164 12.73 8.97 -2.03
CA LEU A 164 11.68 7.96 -2.06
C LEU A 164 12.24 6.54 -1.83
N ILE A 165 13.38 6.23 -2.46
CA ILE A 165 14.10 4.97 -2.27
C ILE A 165 14.55 4.82 -0.82
N ILE A 166 15.14 5.87 -0.22
CA ILE A 166 15.56 5.86 1.18
C ILE A 166 14.37 5.63 2.12
N ASN A 167 13.24 6.32 1.89
CA ASN A 167 12.03 6.12 2.70
C ASN A 167 11.50 4.69 2.60
N SER A 168 11.44 4.13 1.38
CA SER A 168 11.01 2.73 1.20
C SER A 168 11.95 1.76 1.89
N LEU A 169 13.27 1.98 1.80
CA LEU A 169 14.26 1.15 2.46
C LEU A 169 14.15 1.24 3.99
N ALA A 170 14.01 2.45 4.52
CA ALA A 170 13.83 2.68 5.96
C ALA A 170 12.58 1.98 6.49
N ILE A 171 11.45 2.06 5.76
CA ILE A 171 10.22 1.37 6.12
C ILE A 171 10.42 -0.16 6.07
N GLY A 172 11.04 -0.69 5.02
CA GLY A 172 11.32 -2.14 4.90
C GLY A 172 12.22 -2.68 6.01
N LEU A 173 13.29 -1.96 6.35
CA LEU A 173 14.20 -2.35 7.45
C LEU A 173 13.52 -2.21 8.83
N ALA A 174 12.77 -1.13 9.06
CA ALA A 174 12.09 -0.92 10.33
C ALA A 174 10.99 -1.96 10.58
N THR A 175 10.16 -2.23 9.57
CA THR A 175 9.02 -3.14 9.71
C THR A 175 9.39 -4.62 9.52
N GLY A 176 10.32 -4.93 8.63
CA GLY A 176 10.72 -6.29 8.30
C GLY A 176 11.82 -6.89 9.19
N ILE A 177 12.57 -6.04 9.91
CA ILE A 177 13.70 -6.47 10.76
C ILE A 177 13.56 -5.94 12.18
N ALA A 178 13.55 -4.62 12.37
CA ALA A 178 13.59 -4.04 13.73
C ALA A 178 12.35 -4.39 14.56
N LEU A 179 11.16 -4.32 13.95
CA LEU A 179 9.91 -4.65 14.61
C LEU A 179 9.84 -6.15 15.03
N PRO A 180 10.08 -7.14 14.15
CA PRO A 180 10.16 -8.54 14.55
C PRO A 180 11.22 -8.83 15.63
N MET A 181 12.37 -8.16 15.57
CA MET A 181 13.44 -8.33 16.57
C MET A 181 13.04 -7.86 17.97
N LEU A 182 12.15 -6.88 18.09
CA LEU A 182 11.65 -6.40 19.39
C LEU A 182 10.38 -7.14 19.83
N ALA A 183 9.42 -7.33 18.93
CA ALA A 183 8.10 -7.87 19.25
C ALA A 183 8.11 -9.39 19.47
N THR A 184 8.88 -10.14 18.68
CA THR A 184 8.89 -11.61 18.73
C THR A 184 9.47 -12.17 20.05
N PRO A 185 10.61 -11.69 20.57
CA PRO A 185 11.15 -12.23 21.83
C PRO A 185 10.23 -11.89 23.02
N TYR A 186 9.59 -10.72 23.00
CA TYR A 186 8.58 -10.36 24.00
C TYR A 186 7.39 -11.34 23.98
N LEU A 187 6.85 -11.64 22.79
CA LEU A 187 5.72 -12.56 22.68
C LEU A 187 6.10 -14.00 23.06
N ALA A 188 7.30 -14.46 22.67
CA ALA A 188 7.80 -15.77 23.05
C ALA A 188 7.98 -15.88 24.58
N HIS A 189 8.53 -14.85 25.22
CA HIS A 189 8.65 -14.78 26.68
C HIS A 189 7.29 -14.80 27.38
N TYR A 190 6.30 -14.06 26.87
CA TYR A 190 4.94 -14.08 27.42
C TYR A 190 4.29 -15.47 27.34
N VAL A 191 4.50 -16.19 26.23
CA VAL A 191 4.01 -17.58 26.08
C VAL A 191 4.73 -18.53 27.05
N LEU A 192 6.03 -18.33 27.30
CA LEU A 192 6.78 -19.10 28.29
C LEU A 192 6.23 -18.89 29.71
N ILE A 193 6.02 -17.63 30.13
CA ILE A 193 5.41 -17.31 31.43
C ILE A 193 4.07 -18.04 31.58
N ASN A 194 3.16 -17.90 30.62
CA ASN A 194 1.83 -18.51 30.69
C ASN A 194 1.90 -20.03 30.77
N ARG A 195 2.86 -20.65 30.07
CA ARG A 195 3.05 -22.10 30.10
C ARG A 195 3.58 -22.57 31.45
N GLU A 196 4.49 -21.83 32.06
CA GLU A 196 5.03 -22.16 33.39
C GLU A 196 4.00 -21.94 34.50
N SER A 197 3.22 -20.85 34.43
CA SER A 197 2.11 -20.59 35.33
C SER A 197 1.04 -21.69 35.26
N ALA A 198 0.74 -22.20 34.06
CA ALA A 198 -0.22 -23.30 33.88
C ALA A 198 0.27 -24.65 34.46
N VAL A 199 1.59 -24.86 34.52
CA VAL A 199 2.21 -26.10 35.03
C VAL A 199 2.47 -26.03 36.55
N GLY A 200 2.11 -24.92 37.22
CA GLY A 200 2.22 -24.78 38.66
C GLY A 200 3.66 -24.74 39.19
N LYS A 201 4.65 -24.47 38.33
CA LYS A 201 6.07 -24.38 38.73
C LYS A 201 6.36 -22.98 39.26
N ALA A 202 6.71 -22.91 40.55
CA ALA A 202 6.91 -21.69 41.34
C ALA A 202 8.16 -20.84 41.02
N LYS A 203 8.79 -21.03 39.84
CA LYS A 203 9.79 -20.07 39.33
C LYS A 203 9.09 -19.20 38.30
N SER A 204 8.27 -18.24 38.76
CA SER A 204 7.67 -17.28 37.84
C SER A 204 8.78 -16.46 37.20
N LEU A 205 9.04 -16.69 35.91
CA LEU A 205 9.81 -15.76 35.09
C LEU A 205 9.31 -14.32 35.36
N PRO A 206 10.22 -13.34 35.51
CA PRO A 206 9.82 -12.00 35.90
C PRO A 206 8.90 -11.38 34.85
N VAL A 207 7.79 -10.81 35.30
CA VAL A 207 6.88 -10.07 34.43
C VAL A 207 7.56 -8.79 33.99
N VAL A 208 7.51 -8.51 32.68
CA VAL A 208 8.07 -7.28 32.10
C VAL A 208 7.14 -6.12 32.45
N ASN A 209 7.58 -5.25 33.36
CA ASN A 209 6.81 -4.09 33.82
C ASN A 209 7.37 -2.77 33.28
N ASN A 210 8.67 -2.73 32.96
CA ASN A 210 9.37 -1.52 32.54
C ASN A 210 9.72 -1.54 31.04
N LEU A 211 9.78 -0.36 30.41
CA LEU A 211 10.26 -0.24 29.02
C LEU A 211 11.73 -0.71 28.90
N LEU A 212 12.55 -0.45 29.92
CA LEU A 212 13.94 -0.92 29.95
C LEU A 212 14.00 -2.46 29.91
N GLU A 213 13.15 -3.14 30.68
CA GLU A 213 13.07 -4.62 30.68
C GLU A 213 12.57 -5.16 29.34
N PHE A 214 11.64 -4.46 28.69
CA PHE A 214 11.20 -4.80 27.34
C PHE A 214 12.35 -4.69 26.33
N LEU A 215 13.12 -3.60 26.38
CA LEU A 215 14.24 -3.37 25.47
C LEU A 215 15.39 -4.33 25.73
N THR A 216 15.71 -4.64 26.99
CA THR A 216 16.76 -5.62 27.32
C THR A 216 16.34 -7.03 26.90
N LEU A 217 15.08 -7.41 27.09
CA LEU A 217 14.55 -8.68 26.60
C LEU A 217 14.60 -8.76 25.07
N GLY A 218 14.23 -7.68 24.37
CA GLY A 218 14.35 -7.58 22.92
C GLY A 218 15.80 -7.70 22.45
N TRP A 219 16.73 -7.05 23.15
CA TRP A 219 18.15 -7.08 22.82
C TRP A 219 18.78 -8.47 23.02
N GLU A 220 18.51 -9.12 24.14
CA GLU A 220 19.02 -10.46 24.45
C GLU A 220 18.35 -11.53 23.58
N GLY A 221 17.03 -11.50 23.46
CA GLY A 221 16.25 -12.46 22.67
C GLY A 221 16.49 -12.36 21.16
N SER A 222 17.02 -11.24 20.66
CA SER A 222 17.33 -11.04 19.23
C SER A 222 18.75 -11.46 18.83
N LYS A 223 19.64 -11.79 19.78
CA LYS A 223 21.00 -12.29 19.48
C LYS A 223 21.01 -13.47 18.48
N PRO A 224 20.13 -14.48 18.58
CA PRO A 224 20.10 -15.60 17.64
C PRO A 224 19.80 -15.19 16.19
N ALA A 225 19.00 -14.12 16.02
CA ALA A 225 18.61 -13.61 14.71
C ALA A 225 19.74 -12.85 13.98
N ARG A 226 20.81 -12.44 14.68
CA ARG A 226 21.94 -11.69 14.08
C ARG A 226 22.61 -12.44 12.92
N SER A 227 22.64 -13.77 12.98
CA SER A 227 23.18 -14.62 11.91
C SER A 227 22.42 -14.50 10.58
N VAL A 228 21.13 -14.17 10.62
CA VAL A 228 20.25 -14.04 9.45
C VAL A 228 19.97 -12.56 9.11
N MET A 229 20.45 -11.64 9.95
CA MET A 229 20.19 -10.20 9.79
C MET A 229 20.74 -9.65 8.46
N ALA A 230 21.97 -10.05 8.08
CA ALA A 230 22.59 -9.58 6.85
C ALA A 230 21.83 -10.05 5.60
N THR A 231 21.35 -11.30 5.59
CA THR A 231 20.57 -11.83 4.45
C THR A 231 19.19 -11.20 4.39
N CYS A 232 18.51 -11.01 5.53
CA CYS A 232 17.25 -10.27 5.59
C CYS A 232 17.41 -8.82 5.11
N ALA A 233 18.46 -8.13 5.53
CA ALA A 233 18.75 -6.76 5.08
C ALA A 233 19.00 -6.71 3.56
N ALA A 234 19.74 -7.67 3.01
CA ALA A 234 19.96 -7.77 1.57
C ALA A 234 18.65 -7.98 0.80
N ILE A 235 17.77 -8.89 1.26
CA ILE A 235 16.45 -9.11 0.65
C ILE A 235 15.63 -7.82 0.67
N GLN A 236 15.58 -7.13 1.81
CA GLN A 236 14.83 -5.88 1.95
C GLN A 236 15.38 -4.77 1.06
N MET A 237 16.71 -4.66 0.94
CA MET A 237 17.36 -3.71 0.04
C MET A 237 16.99 -3.96 -1.41
N VAL A 238 17.15 -5.20 -1.89
CA VAL A 238 16.88 -5.56 -3.29
C VAL A 238 15.40 -5.36 -3.62
N VAL A 239 14.50 -5.82 -2.75
CA VAL A 239 13.05 -5.70 -2.99
C VAL A 239 12.61 -4.24 -2.92
N SER A 240 13.06 -3.47 -1.93
CA SER A 240 12.69 -2.05 -1.82
C SER A 240 13.21 -1.24 -3.01
N PHE A 241 14.45 -1.48 -3.43
CA PHE A 241 15.03 -0.78 -4.58
C PHE A 241 14.32 -1.14 -5.88
N GLY A 242 14.12 -2.43 -6.16
CA GLY A 242 13.42 -2.89 -7.36
C GLY A 242 11.96 -2.45 -7.40
N ALA A 243 11.26 -2.51 -6.27
CA ALA A 243 9.89 -2.05 -6.13
C ALA A 243 9.76 -0.54 -6.40
N MET A 244 10.64 0.28 -5.83
CA MET A 244 10.63 1.73 -6.06
C MET A 244 11.03 2.09 -7.48
N TYR A 245 12.01 1.40 -8.07
CA TYR A 245 12.38 1.61 -9.46
C TYR A 245 11.22 1.32 -10.41
N ALA A 246 10.54 0.18 -10.23
CA ALA A 246 9.36 -0.16 -11.02
C ALA A 246 8.23 0.87 -10.85
N MET A 247 8.01 1.34 -9.61
CA MET A 247 6.99 2.36 -9.34
C MET A 247 7.30 3.70 -10.00
N LEU A 248 8.56 4.15 -9.95
CA LEU A 248 9.02 5.39 -10.59
C LEU A 248 8.92 5.28 -12.12
N TRP A 249 9.30 4.15 -12.70
CA TRP A 249 9.14 3.88 -14.12
C TRP A 249 7.67 3.91 -14.56
N GLY A 250 6.79 3.27 -13.80
CA GLY A 250 5.34 3.28 -14.06
C GLY A 250 4.73 4.68 -13.94
N ARG A 251 5.19 5.46 -12.96
CA ARG A 251 4.78 6.85 -12.74
C ARG A 251 5.17 7.73 -13.94
N GLU A 252 6.42 7.66 -14.38
CA GLU A 252 6.93 8.46 -15.50
C GLU A 252 6.17 8.15 -16.80
N ARG A 253 5.88 6.87 -17.06
CA ARG A 253 5.08 6.45 -18.22
C ARG A 253 3.64 6.90 -18.14
N MET A 254 3.01 6.79 -16.98
CA MET A 254 1.65 7.26 -16.76
C MET A 254 1.56 8.77 -17.02
N PHE A 255 2.48 9.57 -16.46
CA PHE A 255 2.48 11.02 -16.66
C PHE A 255 2.81 11.43 -18.10
N SER A 256 3.78 10.78 -18.74
CA SER A 256 4.09 11.03 -20.15
C SER A 256 2.89 10.72 -21.05
N THR A 257 2.17 9.63 -20.78
CA THR A 257 0.96 9.27 -21.54
C THR A 257 -0.19 10.27 -21.32
N LEU A 258 -0.35 10.76 -20.10
CA LEU A 258 -1.34 11.81 -19.77
C LEU A 258 -1.03 13.16 -20.43
N GLU A 259 0.25 13.45 -20.69
CA GLU A 259 0.67 14.65 -21.43
C GLU A 259 0.48 14.50 -22.95
N LEU A 260 0.72 13.31 -23.49
CA LEU A 260 0.62 13.01 -24.92
C LEU A 260 -0.83 12.86 -25.43
N ASP A 261 -1.73 12.31 -24.61
CA ASP A 261 -3.13 12.03 -25.01
C ASP A 261 -4.11 12.65 -24.01
N SER A 262 -4.50 13.91 -24.30
CA SER A 262 -5.46 14.67 -23.50
C SER A 262 -6.85 14.03 -23.51
N ASP A 263 -7.29 13.41 -24.60
CA ASP A 263 -8.62 12.80 -24.72
C ASP A 263 -8.73 11.49 -23.95
N LEU A 264 -7.68 10.66 -23.96
CA LEU A 264 -7.58 9.49 -23.09
C LEU A 264 -7.58 9.89 -21.62
N ALA A 265 -6.81 10.92 -21.27
CA ALA A 265 -6.72 11.42 -19.90
C ALA A 265 -8.10 11.88 -19.38
N ARG A 266 -8.90 12.57 -20.21
CA ARG A 266 -10.27 13.00 -19.87
C ARG A 266 -11.20 11.81 -19.59
N ARG A 267 -11.18 10.80 -20.45
CA ARG A 267 -12.00 9.58 -20.28
C ARG A 267 -11.63 8.83 -19.02
N LEU A 268 -10.33 8.65 -18.76
CA LEU A 268 -9.83 7.93 -17.60
C LEU A 268 -10.05 8.71 -16.29
N VAL A 269 -10.01 10.04 -16.31
CA VAL A 269 -10.36 10.86 -15.15
C VAL A 269 -11.85 10.77 -14.85
N ALA A 270 -12.72 10.83 -15.86
CA ALA A 270 -14.15 10.60 -15.67
C ALA A 270 -14.43 9.20 -15.12
N GLU A 271 -13.76 8.17 -15.65
CA GLU A 271 -13.88 6.79 -15.17
C GLU A 271 -13.34 6.63 -13.73
N ALA A 272 -12.20 7.24 -13.42
CA ALA A 272 -11.62 7.24 -12.08
C ALA A 272 -12.48 7.97 -11.04
N GLN A 273 -13.26 8.97 -11.45
CA GLN A 273 -14.23 9.65 -10.59
C GLN A 273 -15.48 8.79 -10.32
N THR A 274 -15.90 7.96 -11.27
CA THR A 274 -17.01 7.02 -11.10
C THR A 274 -16.60 5.70 -10.44
N SER A 275 -15.31 5.35 -10.44
CA SER A 275 -14.83 4.10 -9.86
C SER A 275 -14.76 4.21 -8.33
N THR A 276 -15.45 3.29 -7.64
CA THR A 276 -15.40 3.18 -6.18
C THR A 276 -14.01 2.74 -5.73
N SER A 277 -13.37 3.54 -4.86
CA SER A 277 -12.04 3.25 -4.32
C SER A 277 -12.04 1.95 -3.48
N LEU A 278 -10.92 1.23 -3.46
CA LEU A 278 -10.70 0.13 -2.51
C LEU A 278 -10.87 0.60 -1.05
N LYS A 279 -10.52 1.86 -0.73
CA LYS A 279 -10.78 2.46 0.59
C LYS A 279 -12.27 2.62 0.87
N GLN A 280 -13.07 2.99 -0.14
CA GLN A 280 -14.54 3.05 -0.02
C GLN A 280 -15.12 1.65 0.13
N LYS A 281 -14.64 0.66 -0.63
CA LYS A 281 -15.07 -0.75 -0.45
C LYS A 281 -14.72 -1.30 0.93
N ILE A 282 -13.56 -0.92 1.48
CA ILE A 282 -13.15 -1.31 2.84
C ILE A 282 -13.96 -0.52 3.89
N LEU A 283 -14.22 0.77 3.70
CA LEU A 283 -15.09 1.57 4.59
C LEU A 283 -16.53 1.06 4.58
N ASP A 284 -17.06 0.70 3.41
CA ASP A 284 -18.38 0.10 3.25
C ASP A 284 -18.42 -1.31 3.87
N PHE A 285 -17.33 -2.07 3.76
CA PHE A 285 -17.18 -3.34 4.46
C PHE A 285 -17.10 -3.16 5.98
N LEU A 286 -16.36 -2.16 6.48
CA LEU A 286 -16.25 -1.82 7.91
C LEU A 286 -17.57 -1.28 8.47
N ARG A 287 -18.32 -0.48 7.70
CA ARG A 287 -19.69 -0.02 8.03
C ARG A 287 -20.70 -1.17 8.05
N ARG A 288 -20.43 -2.25 7.31
CA ARG A 288 -21.24 -3.49 7.31
C ARG A 288 -21.00 -4.35 8.56
N ILE A 289 -19.97 -4.05 9.35
CA ILE A 289 -19.68 -4.73 10.61
C ILE A 289 -20.38 -3.95 11.75
N PRO A 290 -21.37 -4.54 12.44
CA PRO A 290 -22.27 -3.84 13.37
C PRO A 290 -21.59 -3.28 14.65
N LEU A 291 -20.29 -3.50 14.85
CA LEU A 291 -19.55 -3.06 16.04
C LEU A 291 -18.94 -1.65 15.93
N ILE A 292 -18.85 -1.06 14.73
CA ILE A 292 -18.11 0.20 14.48
C ILE A 292 -19.05 1.39 14.17
N ASN A 293 -20.35 1.16 14.00
CA ASN A 293 -21.34 2.18 13.63
C ASN A 293 -21.49 3.35 14.62
N GLY A 294 -20.96 3.24 15.84
CA GLY A 294 -21.00 4.32 16.84
C GLY A 294 -19.79 5.24 16.88
N ALA A 295 -18.70 4.95 16.16
CA ALA A 295 -17.40 5.61 16.37
C ALA A 295 -16.92 6.52 15.23
N ILE A 296 -17.71 6.66 14.15
CA ILE A 296 -17.35 7.50 13.00
C ILE A 296 -18.39 8.62 12.90
N PRO A 297 -18.04 9.89 13.21
CA PRO A 297 -18.95 10.99 12.99
C PRO A 297 -19.27 11.08 11.49
N GLU A 298 -20.55 11.23 11.17
CA GLU A 298 -21.00 11.52 9.81
C GLU A 298 -20.32 12.81 9.32
N SER A 299 -19.69 12.74 8.14
CA SER A 299 -19.14 13.93 7.49
C SER A 299 -20.31 14.87 7.13
N PRO A 300 -20.21 16.19 7.39
CA PRO A 300 -21.35 17.13 7.41
C PRO A 300 -21.86 17.56 6.02
N GLU A 301 -21.70 16.75 4.97
CA GLU A 301 -22.04 17.16 3.60
C GLU A 301 -23.51 16.89 3.20
N ASN A 302 -24.29 16.19 4.02
CA ASN A 302 -25.69 15.87 3.70
C ASN A 302 -26.73 16.86 4.26
N GLU A 303 -26.34 17.95 4.92
CA GLU A 303 -27.29 18.86 5.59
C GLU A 303 -27.53 20.19 4.85
N ARG A 304 -27.07 20.36 3.60
CA ARG A 304 -27.37 21.56 2.80
C ARG A 304 -28.17 21.25 1.54
N VAL A 305 -29.37 20.72 1.72
CA VAL A 305 -30.49 20.91 0.78
C VAL A 305 -31.77 21.10 1.59
N ILE A 306 -32.00 22.36 2.01
CA ILE A 306 -33.33 22.97 2.14
C ILE A 306 -33.18 24.40 1.60
#